data_AF-Q110U2-F1
#
_entry.id   AF-Q110U2-F1
#
_cell.length_a   1.000
_cell.length_b   1.000
_cell.length_c   1.000
_cell.angle_alpha   90.00
_cell.angle_beta   90.00
_cell.angle_gamma   90.00
#
_symmetry.space_group_name_H-M   'P 1'
#
loop_
_entity.id
_entity.type
_entity.pdbx_description
1 polymer ?
#
loop_
_entity_poly.entity_id
_entity_poly.type
_entity_poly.pdbx_seq_one_letter_code
_entity_poly.pdbx_strand_id
1 'polypeptide(L)'
;MKIKRTTLILMLTALVLGGFVYLYEIRGKQQQTETQEKQKQVFNFDSEQIQTITIKQESETLTLKINKEAEEKAWNITAPVEKKADLQTVEFLLYELTNLKSDRSISTSISRLSEYGLEKPEITLEVQLKDGKNMRLFLGQPDFNGNFIYSQLEPEGEPPEEVSVLLLSVNFKNVLTKPVSEWEKLEISDEEKTEEEEKSTEKKEQPETSKEPSEKSSSNSEVSPSPTN
;
A
#
# COMPACT_ATOMS: atom_id res chain seq x y z
N MET A 1 17.98 50.74 -27.91
CA MET A 1 18.83 49.95 -28.83
C MET A 1 17.97 49.45 -29.98
N LYS A 2 18.37 49.63 -31.24
CA LYS A 2 17.64 49.10 -32.40
C LYS A 2 17.99 47.61 -32.54
N ILE A 3 17.08 46.72 -32.17
CA ILE A 3 17.26 45.27 -32.33
C ILE A 3 17.36 44.98 -33.83
N LYS A 4 18.44 44.32 -34.26
CA LYS A 4 18.63 43.98 -35.67
C LYS A 4 17.61 42.89 -36.04
N ARG A 5 17.02 42.98 -37.23
CA ARG A 5 16.02 42.01 -37.73
C ARG A 5 16.51 40.56 -37.62
N THR A 6 17.80 40.33 -37.81
CA THR A 6 18.47 39.04 -37.64
C THR A 6 18.34 38.47 -36.22
N THR A 7 18.43 39.31 -35.19
CA THR A 7 18.25 38.90 -33.78
C THR A 7 16.80 38.47 -33.51
N LEU A 8 15.83 39.16 -34.12
CA LEU A 8 14.41 38.82 -33.98
C LEU A 8 14.07 37.49 -34.66
N ILE A 9 14.64 37.24 -35.85
CA ILE A 9 14.50 35.96 -36.54
C ILE A 9 15.11 34.82 -35.72
N LEU A 10 16.31 35.01 -35.17
CA LEU A 10 16.98 33.99 -34.35
C LEU A 10 16.17 33.67 -33.09
N MET A 11 15.58 34.68 -32.44
CA MET A 11 14.73 34.48 -31.26
C MET A 11 13.44 33.71 -31.60
N LEU A 12 12.80 34.02 -32.74
CA LEU A 12 11.64 33.27 -33.20
C LEU A 12 11.99 31.81 -33.51
N THR A 13 13.08 31.56 -34.22
CA THR A 13 13.55 30.20 -34.49
C THR A 13 13.88 29.45 -33.22
N ALA A 14 14.52 30.09 -32.24
CA ALA A 14 14.80 29.48 -30.93
C ALA A 14 13.51 29.13 -30.17
N LEU A 15 12.49 29.98 -30.21
CA LEU A 15 11.18 29.69 -29.60
C LEU A 15 10.46 28.54 -30.31
N VAL A 16 10.52 28.48 -31.64
CA VAL A 16 9.91 27.39 -32.42
C VAL A 16 10.61 26.06 -32.13
N LEU A 17 11.94 26.03 -32.15
CA LEU A 17 12.71 24.81 -31.85
C LEU A 17 12.54 24.41 -30.38
N GLY A 18 12.59 25.36 -29.45
CA GLY A 18 12.35 25.11 -28.03
C GLY A 18 10.95 24.58 -27.76
N GLY A 19 9.93 25.15 -28.40
CA GLY A 19 8.56 24.65 -28.35
C GLY A 19 8.42 23.25 -28.95
N PHE A 20 9.07 22.99 -30.09
CA PHE A 20 9.06 21.67 -30.73
C PHE A 20 9.70 20.59 -29.83
N VAL A 21 10.88 20.86 -29.26
CA VAL A 21 11.56 19.94 -28.31
C VAL A 21 10.72 19.75 -27.06
N TYR A 22 10.18 20.82 -26.48
CA TYR A 22 9.29 20.75 -25.32
C TYR A 22 8.06 19.85 -25.60
N LEU A 23 7.42 20.03 -26.76
CA LEU A 23 6.26 19.22 -27.16
C LEU A 23 6.64 17.75 -27.38
N TYR A 24 7.78 17.46 -28.01
CA TYR A 24 8.19 16.09 -28.31
C TYR A 24 8.71 15.34 -27.07
N GLU A 25 9.47 16.02 -26.21
CA GLU A 25 10.14 15.38 -25.08
C GLU A 25 9.23 15.25 -23.84
N ILE A 26 8.40 16.24 -23.52
CA ILE A 26 7.60 16.23 -22.28
C ILE A 26 6.25 15.52 -22.49
N ARG A 27 5.53 15.80 -23.58
CA ARG A 27 4.23 15.14 -23.83
C ARG A 27 4.38 13.70 -24.32
N GLY A 28 5.41 13.43 -25.13
CA GLY A 28 5.68 12.09 -25.65
C GLY A 28 6.08 11.10 -24.56
N LYS A 29 6.93 11.52 -23.60
CA LYS A 29 7.35 10.67 -22.48
C LYS A 29 6.19 10.33 -21.53
N GLN A 30 5.29 11.27 -21.25
CA GLN A 30 4.14 11.04 -20.36
C GLN A 30 3.15 10.00 -20.90
N GLN A 31 2.79 10.07 -22.19
CA GLN A 31 1.87 9.08 -22.78
C GLN A 31 2.47 7.68 -22.88
N GLN A 32 3.79 7.58 -23.15
CA GLN A 32 4.48 6.28 -23.17
C GLN A 32 4.63 5.66 -21.77
N THR A 33 4.84 6.48 -20.74
CA THR A 33 4.90 6.00 -19.35
C THR A 33 3.55 5.52 -18.85
N GLU A 34 2.48 6.30 -19.06
CA GLU A 34 1.12 5.88 -18.68
C GLU A 34 0.66 4.60 -19.38
N THR A 35 1.04 4.42 -20.66
CA THR A 35 0.69 3.21 -21.42
C THR A 35 1.47 1.99 -20.94
N GLN A 36 2.77 2.13 -20.66
CA GLN A 36 3.57 1.03 -20.10
C GLN A 36 3.14 0.67 -18.66
N GLU A 37 2.75 1.65 -17.86
CA GLU A 37 2.27 1.42 -16.50
C GLU A 37 1.01 0.54 -16.48
N LYS A 38 0.04 0.84 -17.37
CA LYS A 38 -1.20 0.05 -17.50
C LYS A 38 -0.97 -1.35 -18.07
N GLN A 39 -0.01 -1.50 -18.98
CA GLN A 39 0.34 -2.82 -19.55
C GLN A 39 0.98 -3.77 -18.52
N LYS A 40 1.50 -3.24 -17.41
CA LYS A 40 2.09 -4.05 -16.33
C LYS A 40 1.10 -4.41 -15.22
N GLN A 41 -0.08 -3.77 -15.17
CA GLN A 41 -1.07 -4.06 -14.12
C GLN A 41 -1.63 -5.47 -14.29
N VAL A 42 -1.69 -6.21 -13.17
CA VAL A 42 -2.22 -7.58 -13.13
C VAL A 42 -3.75 -7.56 -13.15
N PHE A 43 -4.34 -6.62 -12.41
CA PHE A 43 -5.78 -6.45 -12.30
C PHE A 43 -6.20 -5.08 -12.80
N ASN A 44 -7.40 -5.01 -13.37
CA ASN A 44 -8.01 -3.78 -13.85
C ASN A 44 -9.41 -3.63 -13.26
N PHE A 45 -9.46 -3.37 -11.95
CA PHE A 45 -10.66 -3.06 -11.17
C PHE A 45 -10.31 -2.08 -10.06
N ASP A 46 -11.32 -1.39 -9.56
CA ASP A 46 -11.21 -0.53 -8.38
C ASP A 46 -11.49 -1.31 -7.09
N SER A 47 -10.95 -0.83 -5.96
CA SER A 47 -11.08 -1.51 -4.66
C SER A 47 -12.53 -1.66 -4.21
N GLU A 48 -13.37 -0.69 -4.58
CA GLU A 48 -14.79 -0.61 -4.26
C GLU A 48 -15.58 -1.67 -5.02
N GLN A 49 -15.04 -2.25 -6.09
CA GLN A 49 -15.69 -3.30 -6.85
C GLN A 49 -15.54 -4.67 -6.19
N ILE A 50 -14.60 -4.84 -5.25
CA ILE A 50 -14.33 -6.13 -4.61
C ILE A 50 -15.38 -6.43 -3.54
N GLN A 51 -15.94 -7.64 -3.57
CA GLN A 51 -16.89 -8.14 -2.54
C GLN A 51 -16.28 -9.21 -1.66
N THR A 52 -15.52 -10.13 -2.24
CA THR A 52 -14.94 -11.28 -1.53
C THR A 52 -13.52 -11.50 -2.01
N ILE A 53 -12.62 -11.76 -1.06
CA ILE A 53 -11.25 -12.17 -1.32
C ILE A 53 -11.06 -13.51 -0.62
N THR A 54 -10.62 -14.52 -1.36
CA THR A 54 -10.26 -15.82 -0.79
C THR A 54 -8.80 -16.10 -1.07
N ILE A 55 -8.02 -16.38 -0.03
CA ILE A 55 -6.61 -16.73 -0.11
C ILE A 55 -6.48 -18.18 0.35
N LYS A 56 -6.18 -19.08 -0.60
CA LYS A 56 -5.99 -20.50 -0.35
C LYS A 56 -4.51 -20.80 -0.30
N GLN A 57 -4.06 -21.37 0.81
CA GLN A 57 -2.72 -21.89 1.02
C GLN A 57 -2.81 -23.39 1.32
N GLU A 58 -1.69 -24.10 1.36
CA GLU A 58 -1.68 -25.53 1.71
C GLU A 58 -2.19 -25.78 3.15
N SER A 59 -1.86 -24.90 4.08
CA SER A 59 -2.20 -25.05 5.51
C SER A 59 -3.59 -24.55 5.88
N GLU A 60 -4.07 -23.48 5.25
CA GLU A 60 -5.31 -22.81 5.61
C GLU A 60 -5.92 -22.00 4.47
N THR A 61 -7.19 -21.63 4.63
CA THR A 61 -7.90 -20.73 3.72
C THR A 61 -8.48 -19.56 4.50
N LEU A 62 -8.09 -18.35 4.09
CA LEU A 62 -8.65 -17.10 4.60
C LEU A 62 -9.70 -16.59 3.61
N THR A 63 -10.90 -16.30 4.08
CA THR A 63 -11.94 -15.63 3.27
C THR A 63 -12.36 -14.34 3.94
N LEU A 64 -12.20 -13.22 3.23
CA LEU A 64 -12.64 -11.89 3.62
C LEU A 64 -13.85 -11.51 2.77
N LYS A 65 -14.91 -11.02 3.42
CA LYS A 65 -16.14 -10.58 2.75
C LYS A 65 -16.59 -9.22 3.26
N ILE A 66 -16.98 -8.34 2.35
CA ILE A 66 -17.52 -7.03 2.72
C ILE A 66 -18.84 -7.21 3.49
N ASN A 67 -18.97 -6.54 4.62
CA ASN A 67 -20.20 -6.49 5.40
C ASN A 67 -21.10 -5.39 4.83
N LYS A 68 -22.13 -5.79 4.08
CA LYS A 68 -23.09 -4.86 3.44
C LYS A 68 -24.13 -4.29 4.41
N GLU A 69 -24.25 -4.86 5.60
CA GLU A 69 -25.22 -4.46 6.62
C GLU A 69 -24.66 -3.44 7.61
N ALA A 70 -23.34 -3.23 7.60
CA ALA A 70 -22.70 -2.23 8.44
C ALA A 70 -22.97 -0.80 7.93
N GLU A 71 -23.15 0.14 8.87
CA GLU A 71 -23.33 1.57 8.56
C GLU A 71 -22.07 2.18 7.94
N GLU A 72 -20.89 1.69 8.36
CA GLU A 72 -19.58 2.06 7.84
C GLU A 72 -18.94 0.89 7.10
N LYS A 73 -17.92 1.18 6.28
CA LYS A 73 -17.17 0.15 5.55
C LYS A 73 -16.55 -0.84 6.54
N ALA A 74 -17.03 -2.08 6.51
CA ALA A 74 -16.54 -3.15 7.35
C ALA A 74 -16.35 -4.42 6.53
N TRP A 75 -15.39 -5.24 6.97
CA TRP A 75 -15.10 -6.54 6.41
C TRP A 75 -15.18 -7.60 7.51
N ASN A 76 -15.63 -8.79 7.14
CA ASN A 76 -15.67 -9.95 8.02
C ASN A 76 -14.73 -11.02 7.46
N ILE A 77 -14.04 -11.70 8.36
CA ILE A 77 -13.45 -13.01 8.09
C ILE A 77 -14.59 -14.02 8.16
N THR A 78 -14.79 -14.80 7.11
CA THR A 78 -15.81 -15.87 7.07
C THR A 78 -15.19 -17.27 7.09
N ALA A 79 -13.87 -17.37 6.91
CA ALA A 79 -13.09 -18.58 7.06
C ALA A 79 -11.65 -18.20 7.45
N PRO A 80 -10.97 -18.96 8.33
CA PRO A 80 -11.42 -20.21 8.95
C PRO A 80 -12.40 -20.01 10.13
N VAL A 81 -12.51 -18.78 10.66
CA VAL A 81 -13.37 -18.43 11.80
C VAL A 81 -14.17 -17.17 11.47
N GLU A 82 -15.41 -17.10 11.94
CA GLU A 82 -16.26 -15.92 11.70
C GLU A 82 -15.93 -14.81 12.70
N LYS A 83 -15.30 -13.74 12.22
CA LYS A 83 -14.88 -12.57 13.02
C LYS A 83 -14.91 -11.28 12.21
N LYS A 84 -14.88 -10.14 12.89
CA LYS A 84 -14.64 -8.84 12.23
C LYS A 84 -13.19 -8.78 11.79
N ALA A 85 -12.97 -8.39 10.54
CA ALA A 85 -11.63 -8.14 10.03
C ALA A 85 -11.15 -6.75 10.47
N ASP A 86 -9.84 -6.61 10.70
CA ASP A 86 -9.19 -5.33 10.85
C ASP A 86 -9.26 -4.55 9.52
N LEU A 87 -9.91 -3.40 9.56
CA LEU A 87 -10.17 -2.62 8.35
C LEU A 87 -8.88 -2.13 7.70
N GLN A 88 -7.89 -1.72 8.50
CA GLN A 88 -6.63 -1.17 7.98
C GLN A 88 -5.82 -2.23 7.23
N THR A 89 -5.76 -3.44 7.79
CA THR A 89 -5.11 -4.59 7.17
C THR A 89 -5.80 -5.00 5.87
N VAL A 90 -7.14 -5.01 5.85
CA VAL A 90 -7.90 -5.28 4.62
C VAL A 90 -7.66 -4.18 3.58
N GLU A 91 -7.69 -2.90 3.96
CA GLU A 91 -7.44 -1.79 3.02
C GLU A 91 -6.03 -1.82 2.43
N PHE A 92 -5.03 -2.23 3.21
CA PHE A 92 -3.69 -2.46 2.69
C PHE A 92 -3.68 -3.57 1.63
N LEU A 93 -4.38 -4.69 1.84
CA LEU A 93 -4.52 -5.73 0.82
C LEU A 93 -5.23 -5.20 -0.44
N LEU A 94 -6.33 -4.44 -0.30
CA LEU A 94 -7.03 -3.87 -1.44
C LEU A 94 -6.12 -2.91 -2.24
N TYR A 95 -5.30 -2.12 -1.54
CA TYR A 95 -4.29 -1.26 -2.16
C TYR A 95 -3.26 -2.08 -2.95
N GLU A 96 -2.71 -3.13 -2.36
CA GLU A 96 -1.75 -4.03 -3.03
C GLU A 96 -2.37 -4.68 -4.27
N LEU A 97 -3.63 -5.13 -4.22
CA LEU A 97 -4.32 -5.74 -5.36
C LEU A 97 -4.54 -4.78 -6.52
N THR A 98 -5.01 -3.57 -6.22
CA THR A 98 -5.31 -2.55 -7.24
C THR A 98 -4.06 -1.93 -7.87
N ASN A 99 -2.94 -1.96 -7.14
CA ASN A 99 -1.65 -1.45 -7.62
C ASN A 99 -0.68 -2.56 -8.04
N LEU A 100 -1.13 -3.81 -8.07
CA LEU A 100 -0.30 -4.96 -8.38
C LEU A 100 0.22 -4.87 -9.82
N LYS A 101 1.54 -4.79 -9.95
CA LYS A 101 2.24 -4.72 -11.24
C LYS A 101 3.21 -5.88 -11.36
N SER A 102 3.25 -6.49 -12.54
CA SER A 102 4.27 -7.46 -12.90
C SER A 102 5.55 -6.74 -13.31
N ASP A 103 6.71 -7.18 -12.80
CA ASP A 103 8.01 -6.65 -13.26
C ASP A 103 8.22 -7.00 -14.73
N ARG A 104 7.96 -8.27 -15.05
CA ARG A 104 8.11 -8.88 -16.38
C ARG A 104 7.01 -9.91 -16.62
N SER A 105 6.82 -10.27 -17.88
CA SER A 105 5.95 -11.37 -18.30
C SER A 105 6.75 -12.31 -19.21
N ILE A 106 6.47 -13.60 -19.09
CA ILE A 106 7.07 -14.67 -19.89
C ILE A 106 5.94 -15.43 -20.58
N SER A 107 5.92 -15.44 -21.91
CA SER A 107 5.01 -16.33 -22.65
C SER A 107 5.56 -17.76 -22.63
N THR A 108 4.73 -18.72 -22.25
CA THR A 108 5.12 -20.13 -22.20
C THR A 108 3.94 -21.03 -22.53
N SER A 109 4.21 -22.25 -23.03
CA SER A 109 3.16 -23.26 -23.20
C SER A 109 2.58 -23.68 -21.86
N ILE A 110 1.27 -24.01 -21.83
CA ILE A 110 0.60 -24.61 -20.65
C ILE A 110 1.35 -25.83 -20.13
N SER A 111 1.95 -26.63 -21.02
CA SER A 111 2.69 -27.84 -20.66
C SER A 111 3.90 -27.60 -19.76
N ARG A 112 4.37 -26.35 -19.67
CA ARG A 112 5.52 -25.93 -18.87
C ARG A 112 5.16 -25.23 -17.56
N LEU A 113 3.88 -25.16 -17.18
CA LEU A 113 3.47 -24.52 -15.93
C LEU A 113 4.10 -25.17 -14.68
N SER A 114 4.44 -26.46 -14.75
CA SER A 114 5.19 -27.16 -13.70
C SER A 114 6.60 -26.59 -13.47
N GLU A 115 7.26 -26.06 -14.50
CA GLU A 115 8.58 -25.40 -14.40
C GLU A 115 8.54 -24.12 -13.54
N TYR A 116 7.33 -23.59 -13.29
CA TYR A 116 7.08 -22.37 -12.52
C TYR A 116 6.32 -22.63 -11.21
N GLY A 117 6.04 -23.90 -10.88
CA GLY A 117 5.20 -24.26 -9.73
C GLY A 117 3.73 -23.85 -9.89
N LEU A 118 3.25 -23.65 -11.13
CA LEU A 118 1.89 -23.18 -11.42
C LEU A 118 0.90 -24.30 -11.75
N GLU A 119 1.37 -25.53 -11.97
CA GLU A 119 0.50 -26.72 -12.06
C GLU A 119 -0.14 -27.04 -10.69
N LYS A 120 0.61 -26.81 -9.60
CA LYS A 120 0.16 -26.91 -8.21
C LYS A 120 0.62 -25.66 -7.46
N PRO A 121 -0.12 -24.55 -7.55
CA PRO A 121 0.31 -23.28 -6.97
C PRO A 121 0.39 -23.37 -5.43
N GLU A 122 1.40 -22.69 -4.86
CA GLU A 122 1.55 -22.55 -3.41
C GLU A 122 0.41 -21.73 -2.81
N ILE A 123 -0.06 -20.72 -3.56
CA ILE A 123 -1.14 -19.84 -3.13
C ILE A 123 -2.09 -19.62 -4.30
N THR A 124 -3.39 -19.73 -4.04
CA THR A 124 -4.44 -19.30 -4.97
C THR A 124 -5.22 -18.15 -4.35
N LEU A 125 -5.17 -16.99 -5.00
CA LEU A 125 -5.98 -15.83 -4.67
C LEU A 125 -7.21 -15.80 -5.58
N GLU A 126 -8.40 -15.72 -5.00
CA GLU A 126 -9.67 -15.55 -5.71
C GLU A 126 -10.31 -14.22 -5.31
N VAL A 127 -10.65 -13.40 -6.29
CA VAL A 127 -11.29 -12.09 -6.10
C VAL A 127 -12.65 -12.12 -6.79
N GLN A 128 -13.71 -11.89 -6.03
CA GLN A 128 -15.07 -11.77 -6.54
C GLN A 128 -15.50 -10.30 -6.53
N LEU A 129 -15.93 -9.82 -7.70
CA LEU A 129 -16.35 -8.45 -7.91
C LEU A 129 -17.88 -8.28 -7.80
N LYS A 130 -18.32 -7.02 -7.75
CA LYS A 130 -19.73 -6.66 -7.61
C LYS A 130 -20.62 -7.05 -8.79
N ASP A 131 -20.04 -7.11 -9.98
CA ASP A 131 -20.70 -7.54 -11.22
C ASP A 131 -20.80 -9.08 -11.35
N GLY A 132 -20.29 -9.82 -10.36
CA GLY A 132 -20.26 -11.28 -10.35
C GLY A 132 -19.04 -11.88 -11.04
N LYS A 133 -18.13 -11.06 -11.61
CA LYS A 133 -16.87 -11.54 -12.16
C LYS A 133 -15.99 -12.12 -11.06
N ASN A 134 -15.45 -13.31 -11.31
CA ASN A 134 -14.46 -13.95 -10.45
C ASN A 134 -13.12 -13.98 -11.20
N MET A 135 -12.06 -13.55 -10.52
CA MET A 135 -10.70 -13.59 -11.05
C MET A 135 -9.84 -14.44 -10.12
N ARG A 136 -9.00 -15.30 -10.69
CA ARG A 136 -8.08 -16.14 -9.92
C ARG A 136 -6.64 -15.87 -10.33
N LEU A 137 -5.80 -15.66 -9.33
CA LEU A 137 -4.36 -15.48 -9.48
C LEU A 137 -3.66 -16.63 -8.75
N PHE A 138 -2.90 -17.40 -9.51
CA PHE A 138 -2.08 -18.49 -9.00
C PHE A 138 -0.68 -17.96 -8.73
N LEU A 139 -0.11 -18.27 -7.58
CA LEU A 139 1.28 -17.99 -7.22
C LEU A 139 1.99 -19.32 -7.02
N GLY A 140 3.04 -19.55 -7.81
CA GLY A 140 3.86 -20.74 -7.81
C GLY A 140 5.13 -20.57 -6.99
N GLN A 141 6.26 -21.02 -7.54
CA GLN A 141 7.54 -20.98 -6.85
C GLN A 141 8.25 -19.62 -7.00
N PRO A 142 9.17 -19.26 -6.09
CA PRO A 142 10.03 -18.10 -6.26
C PRO A 142 10.97 -18.25 -7.47
N ASP A 143 11.43 -17.12 -8.00
CA ASP A 143 12.50 -17.09 -8.97
C ASP A 143 13.85 -17.51 -8.34
N PHE A 144 14.88 -17.73 -9.17
CA PHE A 144 16.19 -18.18 -8.69
C PHE A 144 16.80 -17.27 -7.61
N ASN A 145 16.53 -15.97 -7.67
CA ASN A 145 17.05 -14.98 -6.72
C ASN A 145 16.17 -14.81 -5.48
N GLY A 146 14.95 -15.36 -5.46
CA GLY A 146 13.98 -15.20 -4.38
C GLY A 146 13.34 -13.80 -4.27
N ASN A 147 13.50 -12.97 -5.29
CA ASN A 147 12.96 -11.60 -5.30
C ASN A 147 11.53 -11.55 -5.85
N PHE A 148 11.21 -12.48 -6.74
CA PHE A 148 9.93 -12.55 -7.42
C PHE A 148 9.29 -13.93 -7.23
N ILE A 149 7.97 -13.97 -7.40
CA ILE A 149 7.19 -15.20 -7.46
C ILE A 149 6.55 -15.32 -8.83
N TYR A 150 6.72 -16.49 -9.45
CA TYR A 150 6.03 -16.79 -10.70
C TYR A 150 4.54 -16.89 -10.43
N SER A 151 3.76 -16.16 -11.21
CA SER A 151 2.32 -16.06 -11.02
C SER A 151 1.57 -16.15 -12.34
N GLN A 152 0.32 -16.55 -12.31
CA GLN A 152 -0.53 -16.60 -13.50
C GLN A 152 -1.93 -16.12 -13.16
N LEU A 153 -2.41 -15.14 -13.91
CA LEU A 153 -3.83 -14.80 -13.92
C LEU A 153 -4.57 -15.83 -14.77
N GLU A 154 -5.61 -16.43 -14.20
CA GLU A 154 -6.43 -17.38 -14.93
C GLU A 154 -7.03 -16.74 -16.19
N PRO A 155 -6.85 -17.35 -17.37
CA PRO A 155 -7.42 -16.83 -18.61
C PRO A 155 -8.96 -16.94 -18.59
N GLU A 156 -9.63 -15.96 -19.18
CA GLU A 156 -11.07 -16.02 -19.38
C GLU A 156 -11.40 -17.00 -20.52
N GLY A 157 -12.22 -18.00 -20.25
CA GLY A 157 -12.67 -18.98 -21.24
C GLY A 157 -11.79 -20.22 -21.32
N GLU A 158 -11.54 -20.71 -22.55
CA GLU A 158 -10.71 -21.90 -22.75
C GLU A 158 -9.22 -21.58 -22.58
N PRO A 159 -8.43 -22.49 -21.96
CA PRO A 159 -7.00 -22.28 -21.80
C PRO A 159 -6.30 -22.13 -23.16
N PRO A 160 -5.57 -21.02 -23.41
CA PRO A 160 -4.82 -20.83 -24.65
C PRO A 160 -3.60 -21.74 -24.71
N GLU A 161 -3.10 -22.11 -25.90
CA GLU A 161 -1.88 -22.94 -26.02
C GLU A 161 -0.66 -22.36 -25.29
N GLU A 162 -0.58 -21.02 -25.27
CA GLU A 162 0.41 -20.24 -24.54
C GLU A 162 -0.25 -19.34 -23.49
N VAL A 163 0.38 -19.28 -22.32
CA VAL A 163 -0.05 -18.49 -21.18
C VAL A 163 1.06 -17.54 -20.73
N SER A 164 0.66 -16.43 -20.14
CA SER A 164 1.56 -15.43 -19.60
C SER A 164 1.88 -15.73 -18.14
N VAL A 165 3.15 -16.02 -17.85
CA VAL A 165 3.68 -16.11 -16.49
C VAL A 165 4.21 -14.74 -16.09
N LEU A 166 3.71 -14.22 -14.98
CA LEU A 166 4.00 -12.93 -14.39
C LEU A 166 5.05 -13.07 -13.28
N LEU A 167 5.92 -12.08 -13.13
CA LEU A 167 6.86 -11.98 -12.03
C LEU A 167 6.37 -10.92 -11.05
N LEU A 168 5.76 -11.37 -9.96
CA LEU A 168 5.26 -10.50 -8.89
C LEU A 168 6.27 -10.38 -7.77
N SER A 169 6.30 -9.23 -7.10
CA SER A 169 7.19 -9.03 -5.95
C SER A 169 6.88 -10.03 -4.83
N VAL A 170 7.92 -10.58 -4.20
CA VAL A 170 7.77 -11.44 -3.01
C VAL A 170 7.03 -10.73 -1.86
N ASN A 171 7.06 -9.40 -1.81
CA ASN A 171 6.28 -8.64 -0.81
C ASN A 171 4.78 -8.92 -0.93
N PHE A 172 4.26 -9.08 -2.15
CA PHE A 172 2.86 -9.41 -2.36
C PHE A 172 2.52 -10.78 -1.76
N LYS A 173 3.38 -11.79 -1.94
CA LYS A 173 3.25 -13.09 -1.26
C LYS A 173 3.16 -12.91 0.26
N ASN A 174 4.05 -12.11 0.84
CA ASN A 174 4.10 -11.88 2.29
C ASN A 174 2.79 -11.29 2.85
N VAL A 175 2.09 -10.46 2.07
CA VAL A 175 0.76 -9.96 2.46
C VAL A 175 -0.25 -11.10 2.49
N LEU A 176 -0.26 -11.96 1.47
CA LEU A 176 -1.20 -13.08 1.36
C LEU A 176 -0.96 -14.17 2.41
N THR A 177 0.27 -14.34 2.89
CA THR A 177 0.65 -15.36 3.88
C THR A 177 0.64 -14.85 5.32
N LYS A 178 0.10 -13.65 5.59
CA LYS A 178 -0.09 -13.15 6.96
C LYS A 178 -0.97 -14.12 7.76
N PRO A 179 -0.63 -14.42 9.02
CA PRO A 179 -1.43 -15.31 9.85
C PRO A 179 -2.84 -14.73 10.05
N VAL A 180 -3.86 -15.59 10.12
CA VAL A 180 -5.27 -15.17 10.25
C VAL A 180 -5.49 -14.19 11.40
N SER A 181 -4.77 -14.32 12.52
CA SER A 181 -4.87 -13.42 13.67
C SER A 181 -4.50 -11.96 13.36
N GLU A 182 -3.62 -11.71 12.39
CA GLU A 182 -3.30 -10.34 11.96
C GLU A 182 -4.42 -9.69 11.15
N TRP A 183 -5.36 -10.48 10.63
CA TRP A 183 -6.53 -9.97 9.93
C TRP A 183 -7.69 -9.69 10.87
N GLU A 184 -7.64 -10.13 12.12
CA GLU A 184 -8.72 -9.97 13.08
C GLU A 184 -8.68 -8.56 13.68
N LYS A 185 -9.86 -7.94 13.84
CA LYS A 185 -9.96 -6.70 14.60
C LYS A 185 -9.58 -6.96 16.06
N LEU A 186 -8.55 -6.28 16.55
CA LEU A 186 -8.18 -6.33 17.96
C LEU A 186 -9.32 -5.75 18.81
N GLU A 187 -9.87 -6.57 19.71
CA GLU A 187 -10.77 -6.10 20.75
C GLU A 187 -9.92 -5.42 21.83
N ILE A 188 -9.81 -4.10 21.76
CA ILE A 188 -9.27 -3.30 22.86
C ILE A 188 -10.29 -3.44 24.00
N SER A 189 -9.90 -4.09 25.11
CA SER A 189 -10.73 -4.19 26.30
C SER A 189 -11.04 -2.79 26.83
N ASP A 190 -12.27 -2.56 27.30
CA ASP A 190 -12.77 -1.26 27.78
C ASP A 190 -11.87 -0.58 28.85
N GLU A 191 -11.00 -1.33 29.52
CA GLU A 191 -9.98 -0.83 30.46
C GLU A 191 -8.90 0.04 29.79
N GLU A 192 -8.38 -0.32 28.62
CA GLU A 192 -7.35 0.47 27.91
C GLU A 192 -7.91 1.79 27.35
N LYS A 193 -9.19 1.80 26.98
CA LYS A 193 -9.88 3.00 26.49
C LYS A 193 -10.07 4.05 27.60
N THR A 194 -10.26 3.59 28.83
CA THR A 194 -10.41 4.44 30.01
C THR A 194 -9.06 5.07 30.40
N GLU A 195 -7.96 4.30 30.31
CA GLU A 195 -6.60 4.81 30.59
C GLU A 195 -6.10 5.82 29.55
N GLU A 196 -6.40 5.65 28.26
CA GLU A 196 -6.04 6.63 27.23
C GLU A 196 -6.83 7.94 27.35
N GLU A 197 -8.12 7.86 27.70
CA GLU A 197 -8.94 9.05 27.96
C GLU A 197 -8.43 9.81 29.20
N GLU A 198 -8.18 9.12 30.33
CA GLU A 198 -7.66 9.73 31.55
C GLU A 198 -6.31 10.43 31.33
N LYS A 199 -5.37 9.76 30.64
CA LYS A 199 -4.03 10.30 30.33
C LYS A 199 -4.06 11.48 29.35
N SER A 200 -5.09 11.55 28.49
CA SER A 200 -5.35 12.68 27.59
C SER A 200 -5.87 13.91 28.35
N THR A 201 -6.76 13.70 29.33
CA THR A 201 -7.30 14.76 30.19
C THR A 201 -6.23 15.35 31.12
N GLU A 202 -5.40 14.51 31.73
CA GLU A 202 -4.38 14.97 32.70
C GLU A 202 -3.28 15.84 32.05
N LYS A 203 -2.97 15.60 30.77
CA LYS A 203 -2.01 16.42 30.01
C LYS A 203 -2.55 17.81 29.62
N LYS A 204 -3.87 18.03 29.66
CA LYS A 204 -4.50 19.32 29.36
C LYS A 204 -4.68 20.22 30.59
N GLU A 205 -4.54 19.70 31.80
CA GLU A 205 -4.84 20.44 33.04
C GLU A 205 -3.62 21.07 33.75
N GLN A 206 -2.39 20.94 33.24
CA GLN A 206 -1.26 21.70 33.77
C GLN A 206 -1.37 23.19 33.39
N PRO A 207 -1.48 24.13 34.36
CA PRO A 207 -1.57 25.53 34.05
C PRO A 207 -0.18 26.11 33.71
N GLU A 208 -0.07 26.70 32.53
CA GLU A 208 0.95 27.70 32.22
C GLU A 208 0.86 28.85 33.23
N THR A 209 1.86 29.01 34.09
CA THR A 209 2.05 30.26 34.85
C THR A 209 3.37 30.91 34.46
N SER A 210 3.24 31.81 33.48
CA SER A 210 3.90 33.09 33.22
C SER A 210 5.26 33.45 33.88
N LYS A 211 6.18 33.86 32.98
CA LYS A 211 7.39 34.72 33.10
C LYS A 211 7.26 35.93 34.08
N GLU A 212 8.21 36.18 35.00
CA GLU A 212 9.45 37.06 34.96
C GLU A 212 9.21 38.38 35.80
N PRO A 213 10.17 39.19 36.37
CA PRO A 213 11.61 39.41 36.12
C PRO A 213 12.59 39.55 37.33
N SER A 214 13.87 39.72 37.00
CA SER A 214 15.04 40.06 37.82
C SER A 214 15.03 41.44 38.50
N GLU A 215 15.59 41.60 39.72
CA GLU A 215 16.57 42.66 40.10
C GLU A 215 17.12 42.58 41.55
N LYS A 216 18.47 42.54 41.64
CA LYS A 216 19.44 43.25 42.51
C LYS A 216 19.18 43.60 44.02
N SER A 217 20.18 43.17 44.81
CA SER A 217 21.11 43.97 45.65
C SER A 217 20.79 44.31 47.13
N SER A 218 21.79 43.94 47.95
CA SER A 218 22.37 44.68 49.11
C SER A 218 21.84 44.50 50.54
N SER A 219 22.78 44.03 51.38
CA SER A 219 23.25 44.67 52.62
C SER A 219 22.65 44.30 53.99
N ASN A 220 23.40 43.41 54.66
CA ASN A 220 24.12 43.62 55.94
C ASN A 220 23.34 43.85 57.26
N SER A 221 23.75 43.07 58.28
CA SER A 221 24.18 43.47 59.66
C SER A 221 23.74 42.36 60.66
N GLU A 222 24.68 41.57 61.20
CA GLU A 222 25.32 41.76 62.53
C GLU A 222 24.36 41.25 63.65
N VAL A 223 24.70 40.32 64.55
CA VAL A 223 25.65 40.46 65.66
C VAL A 223 25.77 39.09 66.39
N SER A 224 27.01 38.62 66.58
CA SER A 224 27.47 37.62 67.59
C SER A 224 27.39 38.22 69.01
N PRO A 225 27.56 37.55 70.18
CA PRO A 225 28.53 36.46 70.42
C PRO A 225 28.01 35.38 71.41
N SER A 226 28.74 34.32 71.71
CA SER A 226 29.62 34.24 72.90
C SER A 226 30.07 32.79 73.19
N PRO A 227 31.11 32.56 74.00
CA PRO A 227 32.25 31.72 73.62
C PRO A 227 32.59 30.58 74.61
N THR A 228 33.75 29.95 74.35
CA THR A 228 34.65 29.28 75.31
C THR A 228 34.24 27.83 75.66
N ASN A 229 35.09 26.81 75.58
CA ASN A 229 36.55 26.71 75.72
C ASN A 229 37.07 25.53 74.88
#